data_AF-A0A968T7L2-F1
#
_entry.id   AF-A0A968T7L2-F1
#
_cell.length_a   1.000
_cell.length_b   1.000
_cell.length_c   1.000
_cell.angle_alpha   90.00
_cell.angle_beta   90.00
_cell.angle_gamma   90.00
#
_symmetry.space_group_name_H-M   'P 1'
#
loop_
_entity.id
_entity.type
_entity.pdbx_description
1 polymer ?
#
loop_
_entity_poly.entity_id
_entity_poly.type
_entity_poly.pdbx_seq_one_letter_code
_entity_poly.pdbx_strand_id
1 'polypeptide(L)'
;MYAKISSPLFPFIHGGHQEEGMRAGTESVHNIAGFGKACNQVNKQISYSNDIKLLKEHFIEQLKIVKPDILVNSPSENCLSNTISVSLPAYKSADELMIDAGLLRHFRIVGFSMQHSAKQAIACTKSNWFI
;
A
#
# COMPACT_ATOMS: atom_id res chain seq x y z
N MET A 1 -20.88 12.21 3.17
CA MET A 1 -20.66 10.75 3.35
C MET A 1 -20.97 10.03 2.03
N TYR A 2 -20.19 9.01 1.63
CA TYR A 2 -20.48 8.21 0.43
C TYR A 2 -20.95 6.80 0.84
N ALA A 3 -22.24 6.55 0.69
CA ALA A 3 -22.85 5.25 0.92
C ALA A 3 -23.90 4.99 -0.16
N LYS A 4 -24.08 3.73 -0.56
CA LYS A 4 -25.19 3.36 -1.44
C LYS A 4 -26.50 3.63 -0.69
N ILE A 5 -27.45 4.31 -1.34
CA ILE A 5 -28.72 4.79 -0.77
C ILE A 5 -29.52 3.70 -0.02
N SER A 6 -29.39 2.43 -0.43
CA SER A 6 -30.08 1.30 0.20
C SER A 6 -29.29 0.62 1.33
N SER A 7 -28.17 1.19 1.79
CA SER A 7 -27.31 0.54 2.79
C SER A 7 -27.83 0.83 4.20
N PRO A 8 -28.12 -0.20 5.02
CA PRO A 8 -28.56 0.00 6.39
C PRO A 8 -27.35 0.42 7.25
N LEU A 9 -27.10 1.72 7.32
CA LEU A 9 -26.02 2.28 8.12
C LEU A 9 -26.61 3.02 9.32
N PHE A 10 -26.04 2.75 10.49
CA PHE A 10 -26.38 3.47 11.72
C PHE A 10 -25.24 4.44 12.05
N PRO A 11 -25.55 5.65 12.55
CA PRO A 11 -24.53 6.62 12.90
C PRO A 11 -23.66 6.07 14.05
N PHE A 12 -22.35 6.04 13.84
CA PHE A 12 -21.41 5.68 14.91
C PHE A 12 -21.17 6.87 15.85
N ILE A 13 -21.10 8.08 15.28
CA ILE A 13 -20.89 9.33 16.01
C ILE A 13 -22.25 9.99 16.22
N HIS A 14 -22.67 10.08 17.47
CA HIS A 14 -23.96 10.63 17.88
C HIS A 14 -23.82 12.12 18.25
N GLY A 15 -24.85 12.92 17.99
CA GLY A 15 -24.83 14.36 18.24
C GLY A 15 -25.82 15.09 17.34
N GLY A 16 -25.37 16.19 16.72
CA GLY A 16 -26.17 16.93 15.74
C GLY A 16 -26.53 16.14 14.48
N HIS A 17 -27.45 16.68 13.68
CA HIS A 17 -27.95 16.05 12.44
C HIS A 17 -27.13 16.44 11.19
N GLN A 18 -25.81 16.65 11.33
CA GLN A 18 -24.95 16.86 10.16
C GLN A 18 -24.88 15.60 9.29
N GLU A 19 -24.48 15.74 8.01
CA GLU A 19 -24.34 14.62 7.07
C GLU A 19 -25.60 13.72 7.05
N GLU A 20 -26.79 14.34 6.98
CA GLU A 20 -28.11 13.67 7.00
C GLU A 20 -28.39 12.81 8.24
N GLY A 21 -27.75 13.15 9.37
CA GLY A 21 -27.83 12.37 10.60
C GLY A 21 -26.93 11.13 10.62
N MET A 22 -26.10 10.93 9.59
CA MET A 22 -25.21 9.78 9.47
C MET A 22 -23.88 9.97 10.20
N ARG A 23 -23.44 11.23 10.36
CA ARG A 23 -22.22 11.57 11.08
C ARG A 23 -22.38 12.92 11.76
N ALA A 24 -22.54 12.90 13.07
CA ALA A 24 -22.54 14.13 13.86
C ALA A 24 -21.15 14.81 13.89
N GLY A 25 -21.17 16.14 14.03
CA GLY A 25 -19.99 17.01 14.12
C GLY A 25 -20.01 18.12 13.07
N THR A 26 -19.49 19.29 13.43
CA THR A 26 -19.39 20.43 12.50
C THR A 26 -18.53 20.07 11.29
N GLU A 27 -19.05 20.33 10.09
CA GLU A 27 -18.37 20.02 8.84
C GLU A 27 -17.08 20.81 8.69
N SER A 28 -15.99 20.12 8.34
CA SER A 28 -14.70 20.76 8.08
C SER A 28 -14.67 21.27 6.63
N VAL A 29 -15.26 22.45 6.41
CA VAL A 29 -15.46 23.06 5.07
C VAL A 29 -14.15 23.14 4.28
N HIS A 30 -13.04 23.51 4.92
CA HIS A 30 -11.73 23.59 4.26
C HIS A 30 -11.24 22.23 3.76
N ASN A 31 -11.45 21.16 4.55
CA ASN A 31 -11.04 19.80 4.16
C ASN A 31 -11.94 19.26 3.05
N ILE A 32 -13.24 19.53 3.11
CA ILE A 32 -14.19 19.13 2.07
C ILE A 32 -13.85 19.81 0.73
N ALA A 33 -13.58 21.12 0.75
CA ALA A 33 -13.17 21.86 -0.45
C ALA A 33 -11.85 21.35 -1.03
N GLY A 34 -10.85 21.08 -0.17
CA GLY A 34 -9.57 20.50 -0.57
C GLY A 34 -9.72 19.10 -1.18
N PHE A 35 -10.55 18.26 -0.58
CA PHE A 35 -10.86 16.92 -1.09
C PHE A 35 -11.53 16.99 -2.47
N GLY A 36 -12.51 17.88 -2.66
CA GLY A 36 -13.14 18.10 -3.98
C GLY A 36 -12.13 18.52 -5.05
N LYS A 37 -11.17 19.39 -4.71
CA LYS A 37 -10.10 19.77 -5.64
C LYS A 37 -9.16 18.61 -5.97
N ALA A 38 -8.82 17.79 -4.99
CA ALA A 38 -8.02 16.58 -5.21
C ALA A 38 -8.73 15.60 -6.14
N CYS A 39 -10.03 15.31 -5.90
CA CYS A 39 -10.83 14.45 -6.78
C CYS A 39 -10.85 14.93 -8.23
N ASN A 40 -10.92 16.24 -8.46
CA ASN A 40 -10.84 16.81 -9.82
C ASN A 40 -9.49 16.58 -10.52
N GLN A 41 -8.41 16.38 -9.77
CA GLN A 41 -7.08 16.10 -10.32
C GLN A 41 -6.77 14.60 -10.45
N VAL A 42 -7.51 13.73 -9.78
CA VAL A 42 -7.26 12.28 -9.75
C VAL A 42 -7.17 11.66 -11.15
N ASN A 43 -8.08 12.01 -12.07
CA ASN A 43 -8.05 11.45 -13.43
C ASN A 43 -6.74 11.74 -14.18
N LYS A 44 -6.15 12.93 -13.97
CA LYS A 44 -4.84 13.28 -14.54
C LYS A 44 -3.72 12.48 -13.88
N GLN A 45 -3.83 12.13 -12.60
CA GLN A 45 -2.84 11.29 -11.94
C GLN A 45 -2.93 9.83 -12.38
N ILE A 46 -4.15 9.33 -12.60
CA ILE A 46 -4.39 7.96 -13.08
C ILE A 46 -3.79 7.77 -14.48
N SER A 47 -3.79 8.78 -15.36
CA SER A 47 -3.17 8.65 -16.68
C SER A 47 -1.67 8.38 -16.63
N TYR A 48 -0.96 8.80 -15.57
CA TYR A 48 0.47 8.49 -15.38
C TYR A 48 0.72 7.10 -14.75
N SER A 49 -0.33 6.32 -14.47
CA SER A 49 -0.20 5.02 -13.81
C SER A 49 0.68 4.04 -14.57
N ASN A 50 0.68 4.10 -15.91
CA ASN A 50 1.54 3.29 -16.78
C ASN A 50 3.01 3.69 -16.64
N ASP A 51 3.33 4.98 -16.62
CA ASP A 51 4.71 5.46 -16.45
C ASP A 51 5.27 5.04 -15.09
N ILE A 52 4.44 5.14 -14.04
CA ILE A 52 4.79 4.69 -12.69
C ILE A 52 5.00 3.17 -12.67
N LYS A 53 4.20 2.41 -13.42
CA LYS A 53 4.35 0.95 -13.53
C LYS A 53 5.69 0.58 -14.19
N LEU A 54 6.04 1.23 -15.30
CA LEU A 54 7.32 1.02 -15.97
C LEU A 54 8.50 1.36 -15.05
N LEU A 55 8.40 2.45 -14.29
CA LEU A 55 9.41 2.81 -13.30
C LEU A 55 9.55 1.75 -12.21
N LYS A 56 8.43 1.18 -11.74
CA LYS A 56 8.43 0.08 -10.77
C LYS A 56 9.08 -1.18 -11.33
N GLU A 57 8.77 -1.56 -12.57
CA GLU A 57 9.38 -2.73 -13.23
C GLU A 57 10.89 -2.56 -13.37
N HIS A 58 11.32 -1.41 -13.90
CA HIS A 58 12.73 -1.07 -14.02
C HIS A 58 13.43 -1.06 -12.65
N PHE A 59 12.80 -0.52 -11.62
CA PHE A 59 13.36 -0.54 -10.26
C PHE A 59 13.56 -1.97 -9.75
N ILE A 60 12.58 -2.85 -9.93
CA ILE A 60 12.66 -4.25 -9.50
C ILE A 60 13.78 -5.00 -10.25
N GLU A 61 13.93 -4.75 -11.55
CA GLU A 61 15.01 -5.34 -12.35
C GLU A 61 16.39 -4.92 -11.84
N GLN A 62 16.62 -3.63 -11.65
CA GLN A 62 17.89 -3.12 -11.13
C GLN A 62 18.17 -3.63 -9.70
N LEU A 63 17.13 -3.72 -8.87
CA LEU A 63 17.23 -4.23 -7.50
C LEU A 63 17.67 -5.70 -7.47
N LYS A 64 17.15 -6.53 -8.39
CA LYS A 64 17.54 -7.94 -8.52
C LYS A 64 18.98 -8.11 -9.04
N ILE A 65 19.47 -7.19 -9.88
CA ILE A 65 20.86 -7.19 -10.34
C ILE A 65 21.82 -6.91 -9.19
N VAL A 66 21.52 -5.88 -8.38
CA VAL A 66 22.36 -5.49 -7.25
C VAL A 66 22.29 -6.51 -6.11
N LYS A 67 21.11 -7.10 -5.87
CA LYS A 67 20.88 -8.04 -4.78
C LYS A 67 20.02 -9.24 -5.25
N PRO A 68 20.65 -10.33 -5.72
CA PRO A 68 19.92 -11.49 -6.25
C PRO A 68 19.08 -12.21 -5.19
N ASP A 69 19.45 -12.11 -3.91
CA ASP A 69 18.74 -12.76 -2.79
C ASP A 69 17.46 -12.03 -2.36
N ILE A 70 17.09 -10.94 -3.02
CA ILE A 70 15.89 -10.19 -2.66
C ILE A 70 14.61 -10.90 -3.11
N LEU A 71 13.64 -11.00 -2.20
CA LEU A 71 12.33 -11.54 -2.49
C LEU A 71 11.34 -10.39 -2.69
N VAL A 72 10.71 -10.33 -3.86
CA VAL A 72 9.67 -9.32 -4.14
C VAL A 72 8.31 -9.93 -3.79
N ASN A 73 7.63 -9.37 -2.80
CA ASN A 73 6.31 -9.84 -2.35
C ASN A 73 5.17 -9.31 -3.24
N SER A 74 5.49 -8.35 -4.11
CA SER A 74 4.53 -7.68 -4.97
C SER A 74 4.40 -8.45 -6.29
N PRO A 75 3.24 -9.02 -6.63
CA PRO A 75 3.04 -9.62 -7.94
C PRO A 75 3.14 -8.55 -9.05
N SER A 76 3.58 -8.96 -10.24
CA SER A 76 3.62 -8.10 -11.43
C SER A 76 2.23 -7.78 -11.97
N GLU A 77 1.29 -8.70 -11.76
CA GLU A 77 -0.12 -8.56 -12.13
C GLU A 77 -0.99 -8.23 -10.92
N ASN A 78 -2.04 -7.43 -11.14
CA ASN A 78 -3.01 -7.03 -10.12
C ASN A 78 -2.38 -6.38 -8.86
N CYS A 79 -1.37 -5.54 -9.04
CA CYS A 79 -0.71 -4.79 -7.98
C CYS A 79 -0.72 -3.29 -8.27
N LEU A 80 -0.72 -2.47 -7.22
CA LEU A 80 -0.59 -1.01 -7.35
C LEU A 80 0.75 -0.65 -8.01
N SER A 81 0.71 0.24 -9.00
CA SER A 81 1.91 0.64 -9.74
C SER A 81 2.90 1.43 -8.89
N ASN A 82 2.42 2.17 -7.89
CA ASN A 82 3.23 3.06 -7.06
C ASN A 82 3.83 2.40 -5.80
N THR A 83 3.57 1.12 -5.54
CA THR A 83 3.94 0.46 -4.29
C THR A 83 4.75 -0.80 -4.56
N ILE A 84 5.86 -0.97 -3.84
CA ILE A 84 6.75 -2.13 -3.94
C ILE A 84 7.04 -2.64 -2.52
N SER A 85 6.65 -3.88 -2.27
CA SER A 85 6.96 -4.64 -1.07
C SER A 85 8.03 -5.69 -1.39
N VAL A 86 9.09 -5.70 -0.58
CA VAL A 86 10.26 -6.58 -0.71
C VAL A 86 10.68 -7.14 0.65
N SER A 87 11.21 -8.36 0.64
CA SER A 87 11.85 -9.01 1.80
C SER A 87 13.32 -9.21 1.50
N LEU A 88 14.18 -8.84 2.45
CA LEU A 88 15.63 -9.01 2.33
C LEU A 88 16.09 -10.04 3.38
N PRO A 89 16.23 -11.33 3.01
CA PRO A 89 16.56 -12.40 3.95
C PRO A 89 17.98 -12.31 4.52
N ALA A 90 18.88 -11.60 3.83
CA ALA A 90 20.27 -11.42 4.25
C ALA A 90 20.43 -10.53 5.50
N TYR A 91 19.44 -9.68 5.81
CA TYR A 91 19.50 -8.77 6.95
C TYR A 91 18.52 -9.20 8.03
N LYS A 92 19.01 -9.30 9.26
CA LYS A 92 18.17 -9.74 10.39
C LYS A 92 17.47 -8.58 11.07
N SER A 93 17.99 -7.35 10.94
CA SER A 93 17.41 -6.13 11.51
C SER A 93 17.38 -4.99 10.49
N ALA A 94 16.46 -4.04 10.70
CA ALA A 94 16.41 -2.80 9.93
C ALA A 94 17.68 -1.96 10.12
N ASP A 95 18.32 -2.05 11.29
CA ASP A 95 19.54 -1.32 11.63
C ASP A 95 20.74 -1.79 10.79
N GLU A 96 20.86 -3.11 10.57
CA GLU A 96 21.91 -3.71 9.74
C GLU A 96 21.78 -3.28 8.27
N LEU A 97 20.53 -3.16 7.80
CA LEU A 97 20.23 -2.60 6.49
C LEU A 97 20.56 -1.11 6.41
N MET A 98 20.24 -0.30 7.42
CA MET A 98 20.52 1.14 7.41
C MET A 98 22.02 1.46 7.42
N ILE A 99 22.84 0.61 8.05
CA ILE A 99 24.31 0.74 8.08
C ILE A 99 24.91 0.41 6.70
N ASP A 100 24.45 -0.65 6.05
CA ASP A 100 24.92 -1.08 4.72
C ASP A 100 24.34 -0.21 3.59
N ALA A 101 23.09 0.25 3.74
CA ALA A 101 22.39 1.12 2.79
C ALA A 101 22.79 2.61 2.90
N GLY A 102 23.95 2.92 3.50
CA GLY A 102 24.55 4.26 3.46
C GLY A 102 24.68 4.86 2.05
N LEU A 103 24.52 4.05 0.99
CA LEU A 103 24.52 4.44 -0.42
C LEU A 103 23.15 4.77 -1.04
N LEU A 104 22.01 4.37 -0.43
CA LEU A 104 20.66 4.48 -1.03
C LEU A 104 19.75 5.48 -0.29
N ARG A 105 20.28 6.67 0.00
CA ARG A 105 19.56 7.75 0.72
C ARG A 105 18.28 8.30 0.06
N HIS A 106 17.89 7.82 -1.12
CA HIS A 106 16.75 8.35 -1.87
C HIS A 106 15.59 7.37 -2.12
N PHE A 107 15.68 6.10 -1.69
CA PHE A 107 14.62 5.13 -1.93
C PHE A 107 13.85 4.77 -0.67
N ARG A 108 12.60 5.24 -0.59
CA ARG A 108 11.65 4.89 0.48
C ARG A 108 11.04 3.53 0.19
N ILE A 109 11.59 2.47 0.77
CA ILE A 109 10.99 1.13 0.76
C ILE A 109 9.78 1.16 1.71
N VAL A 110 8.57 0.95 1.20
CA VAL A 110 7.34 0.91 2.00
C VAL A 110 6.88 -0.54 2.11
N GLY A 111 7.29 -1.19 3.19
CA GLY A 111 6.90 -2.57 3.52
C GLY A 111 8.12 -3.47 3.65
N PHE A 112 8.64 -3.58 4.87
CA PHE A 112 9.63 -4.57 5.24
C PHE A 112 8.90 -5.67 6.04
N SER A 113 8.63 -6.81 5.41
CA SER A 113 8.18 -7.99 6.16
C SER A 113 9.42 -8.72 6.66
N MET A 114 9.77 -8.51 7.93
CA MET A 114 10.76 -9.31 8.65
C MET A 114 10.28 -10.76 8.72
N GLN A 115 10.85 -11.63 7.90
CA GLN A 115 10.66 -13.07 8.04
C GLN A 115 11.71 -13.61 9.03
N HIS A 116 11.52 -13.34 10.32
CA HIS A 116 12.17 -14.15 11.34
C HIS A 116 11.43 -15.51 11.37
N SER A 117 11.93 -16.49 10.62
CA SER A 117 11.36 -17.84 10.48
C SER A 117 10.13 -17.99 9.56
N ALA A 118 10.28 -17.73 8.26
CA ALA A 118 9.27 -18.13 7.26
C ALA A 118 9.57 -19.48 6.56
N LYS A 119 10.34 -20.37 7.20
CA LYS A 119 10.42 -21.78 6.74
C LYS A 119 9.18 -22.60 7.13
N GLN A 120 8.25 -22.06 7.92
CA GLN A 120 7.07 -22.79 8.41
C GLN A 120 5.74 -22.44 7.72
N ALA A 121 5.62 -21.28 7.05
CA ALA A 121 4.34 -20.82 6.51
C ALA A 121 4.01 -21.36 5.10
N ILE A 122 5.02 -21.67 4.28
CA ILE A 122 4.82 -22.13 2.89
C ILE A 122 4.43 -23.62 2.82
N ALA A 123 4.61 -24.38 3.91
CA ALA A 123 4.19 -25.78 3.98
C ALA A 123 2.67 -25.95 4.22
N CYS A 124 1.96 -24.92 4.71
CA CYS A 124 0.58 -25.07 5.18
C CYS A 124 -0.50 -24.80 4.12
N THR A 125 -0.15 -24.26 2.95
CA THR A 125 -1.12 -23.90 1.89
C THR A 125 -1.20 -24.91 0.74
N LYS A 126 -0.49 -26.05 0.81
CA LYS A 126 -0.45 -27.06 -0.27
C LYS A 126 -1.01 -28.45 0.07
N SER A 127 -1.73 -28.62 1.17
CA SER A 127 -2.41 -29.89 1.46
C SER A 127 -3.82 -29.68 2.00
N ASN A 128 -4.80 -30.18 1.23
CA ASN A 128 -6.23 -30.36 1.53
C ASN A 128 -7.15 -29.13 1.54
N TRP A 129 -7.65 -28.79 0.34
CA TRP A 129 -9.03 -28.32 0.14
C TRP A 129 -9.66 -29.10 -1.02
N PHE A 130 -9.81 -30.41 -0.82
CA PHE A 130 -10.78 -31.24 -1.52
C PHE A 130 -11.34 -32.21 -0.48
N ILE A 131 -12.54 -31.88 0.01
CA ILE A 131 -13.73 -32.70 0.33
C ILE A 131 -14.75 -31.70 0.89
#